data_AF-A0A931II01-F1
#
_entry.id   AF-A0A931II01-F1
#
_cell.length_a   1.000
_cell.length_b   1.000
_cell.length_c   1.000
_cell.angle_alpha   90.00
_cell.angle_beta   90.00
_cell.angle_gamma   90.00
#
_symmetry.space_group_name_H-M   'P 1'
#
loop_
_entity.id
_entity.type
_entity.pdbx_description
1 polymer ?
#
loop_
_entity_poly.entity_id
_entity_poly.type
_entity_poly.pdbx_seq_one_letter_code
_entity_poly.pdbx_strand_id
1 'polypeptide(L)' 'MDVLHSDIRELWLVQSRDCAQEPLALDDEHARFLRAVHAGHGAHCRQYLAAVAHSACRAARR' A
#
# COMPACT_ATOMS: atom_id res chain seq x y z
N MET A 1 3.79 -18.28 15.27
CA MET A 1 4.67 -18.38 14.08
C MET A 1 4.20 -17.29 13.12
N ASP A 2 4.61 -16.04 13.36
CA ASP A 2 4.24 -14.82 12.61
C ASP A 2 5.41 -14.26 11.79
N VAL A 3 6.53 -14.99 11.75
CA VAL A 3 7.83 -14.48 11.26
C VAL A 3 7.72 -14.02 9.80
N LEU A 4 7.06 -14.79 8.93
CA LEU A 4 6.91 -14.44 7.51
C LEU A 4 6.06 -13.17 7.28
N HIS A 5 5.12 -12.87 8.18
CA HIS A 5 4.23 -11.72 8.04
C HIS A 5 4.93 -10.40 8.36
N SER A 6 5.84 -10.44 9.34
CA SER A 6 6.72 -9.32 9.66
C SER A 6 7.66 -9.03 8.49
N ASP A 7 8.29 -10.08 7.94
CA ASP A 7 9.27 -9.96 6.86
C ASP A 7 8.68 -9.30 5.60
N ILE A 8 7.43 -9.63 5.24
CA ILE A 8 6.74 -9.05 4.09
C ILE A 8 6.42 -7.56 4.32
N ARG A 9 5.96 -7.20 5.54
CA ARG A 9 5.66 -5.79 5.86
C ARG A 9 6.91 -4.92 5.91
N GLU A 10 8.01 -5.46 6.42
CA GLU A 10 9.32 -4.80 6.39
C GLU A 10 9.79 -4.58 4.96
N LEU A 11 9.62 -5.57 4.08
CA LEU A 11 9.90 -5.41 2.66
C LEU A 11 9.06 -4.30 2.04
N TRP A 12 7.76 -4.25 2.31
CA TRP A 12 6.88 -3.18 1.83
C TRP A 12 7.32 -1.81 2.35
N LEU A 13 7.71 -1.70 3.63
CA LEU A 13 8.26 -0.45 4.18
C LEU A 13 9.50 0.01 3.43
N VAL A 14 10.37 -0.91 3.02
CA VAL A 14 11.57 -0.58 2.24
C VAL A 14 11.20 -0.16 0.82
N GLN A 15 10.28 -0.87 0.18
CA GLN A 15 9.86 -0.61 -1.20
C GLN A 15 9.03 0.68 -1.34
N SER A 16 8.27 1.06 -0.32
CA SER A 16 7.35 2.21 -0.36
C SER A 16 7.92 3.49 0.27
N ARG A 17 9.23 3.54 0.56
CA ARG A 17 9.86 4.74 1.15
C ARG A 17 9.71 5.98 0.29
N ASP A 18 9.80 5.82 -1.02
CA ASP A 18 9.60 6.93 -1.95
C ASP A 18 8.10 7.13 -2.24
N CYS A 19 7.57 8.22 -1.67
CA CYS A 19 6.18 8.62 -1.81
C CYS A 19 5.82 9.09 -3.24
N ALA A 20 6.80 9.42 -4.07
CA ALA A 20 6.60 9.84 -5.45
C ALA A 20 6.63 8.66 -6.44
N GLN A 21 7.00 7.46 -5.99
CA GLN A 21 6.86 6.24 -6.79
C GLN A 21 5.45 5.68 -6.66
N GLU A 22 4.98 5.05 -7.74
CA GLU A 22 3.76 4.26 -7.74
C GLU A 22 4.10 2.80 -7.38
N PRO A 23 3.36 2.15 -6.48
CA PRO A 23 3.61 0.77 -6.10
C PRO A 23 3.27 -0.17 -7.26
N LEU A 24 4.16 -1.13 -7.51
CA LEU A 24 3.93 -2.19 -8.49
C LEU A 24 3.19 -3.35 -7.85
N ALA A 25 2.27 -3.98 -8.59
CA ALA A 25 1.58 -5.21 -8.22
C ALA A 25 0.94 -5.20 -6.82
N LEU A 26 0.05 -4.23 -6.57
CA LEU A 26 -0.72 -4.18 -5.33
C LEU A 26 -1.70 -5.35 -5.22
N ASP A 27 -1.54 -6.14 -4.16
CA ASP A 27 -2.58 -7.00 -3.65
C ASP A 27 -3.41 -6.30 -2.55
N ASP A 28 -4.43 -7.00 -2.06
CA ASP A 28 -5.35 -6.46 -1.06
C ASP A 28 -4.71 -6.21 0.30
N GLU A 29 -3.68 -6.96 0.68
CA GLU A 29 -2.99 -6.72 1.93
C GLU A 29 -2.02 -5.55 1.82
N HIS A 30 -1.19 -5.54 0.77
CA HIS A 30 -0.25 -4.47 0.50
C HIS A 30 -0.98 -3.13 0.35
N ALA A 31 -2.12 -3.09 -0.35
CA ALA A 31 -2.93 -1.87 -0.45
C ALA A 31 -3.48 -1.42 0.91
N ARG A 32 -3.89 -2.33 1.79
CA ARG A 32 -4.31 -1.96 3.16
C ARG A 32 -3.14 -1.43 3.98
N PHE A 33 -1.97 -2.04 3.84
CA PHE A 33 -0.75 -1.62 4.50
C PHE A 33 -0.35 -0.19 4.10
N LEU A 34 -0.21 0.09 2.80
CA LEU A 34 0.16 1.41 2.31
C LEU A 34 -0.84 2.50 2.70
N ARG A 35 -2.14 2.18 2.69
CA ARG A 35 -3.17 3.12 3.16
C ARG A 35 -2.99 3.49 4.63
N ALA A 36 -2.58 2.55 5.48
CA ALA A 36 -2.35 2.82 6.90
C ALA A 36 -1.06 3.63 7.10
N VAL A 37 0.05 3.21 6.48
CA VAL A 37 1.37 3.83 6.66
C VAL A 37 1.44 5.23 6.05
N HIS A 38 0.88 5.44 4.86
CA HIS A 38 0.96 6.71 4.14
C HIS A 38 -0.28 7.61 4.31
N ALA A 39 -1.21 7.26 5.21
CA ALA A 39 -2.43 8.03 5.46
C ALA A 39 -2.14 9.52 5.75
N GLY A 40 -1.08 9.79 6.52
CA GLY A 40 -0.70 11.14 6.94
C GLY A 40 -0.28 12.06 5.80
N HIS A 41 0.10 11.51 4.63
CA HIS A 41 0.49 12.31 3.47
C HIS A 41 -0.71 12.64 2.56
N GLY A 42 -1.77 11.84 2.61
CA GLY A 42 -3.01 12.03 1.85
C GLY A 42 -2.77 12.18 0.35
N ALA A 43 -3.42 13.19 -0.25
CA ALA A 43 -3.43 13.41 -1.69
C ALA A 43 -2.06 13.78 -2.31
N HIS A 44 -1.04 14.03 -1.49
CA HIS A 44 0.32 14.33 -1.97
C HIS A 44 1.19 13.07 -2.14
N CYS A 45 0.69 11.88 -1.77
CA CYS A 45 1.46 10.64 -1.82
C CYS A 45 0.92 9.68 -2.87
N ARG A 46 1.76 9.30 -3.84
CA ARG A 46 1.38 8.36 -4.90
C ARG A 46 1.12 6.95 -4.35
N GLN A 47 1.91 6.52 -3.37
CA GLN A 47 1.70 5.24 -2.67
C GLN A 47 0.31 5.16 -2.02
N TYR A 48 -0.10 6.22 -1.32
CA TYR A 48 -1.43 6.31 -0.71
C TYR A 48 -2.54 6.31 -1.76
N LEU A 49 -2.42 7.15 -2.79
CA LEU A 49 -3.43 7.28 -3.84
C LEU A 49 -3.63 5.97 -4.62
N ALA A 50 -2.55 5.29 -5.00
CA ALA A 50 -2.61 4.00 -5.68
C ALA A 50 -3.34 2.95 -4.83
N ALA A 51 -3.05 2.90 -3.53
CA ALA A 51 -3.67 1.95 -2.60
C ALA A 51 -5.17 2.24 -2.36
N VAL A 52 -5.57 3.52 -2.34
CA VAL A 52 -6.98 3.93 -2.33
C VAL A 52 -7.68 3.55 -3.63
N ALA A 53 -7.06 3.83 -4.78
CA ALA A 53 -7.59 3.48 -6.10
C ALA A 53 -7.80 1.97 -6.25
N HIS A 54 -6.83 1.16 -5.83
CA HIS A 54 -6.96 -0.31 -5.81
C HIS A 54 -8.17 -0.77 -4.99
N SER A 55 -8.35 -0.21 -3.80
CA SER A 55 -9.49 -0.52 -2.93
C SER A 55 -10.83 -0.16 -3.57
N ALA A 56 -10.90 1.00 -4.24
CA ALA A 56 -12.11 1.48 -4.91
C ALA A 56 -12.44 0.64 -6.16
N CYS A 57 -11.46 0.34 -7.00
CA CYS A 57 -11.60 -0.53 -8.16
C CYS A 57 -12.11 -1.92 -7.77
N ARG A 58 -11.61 -2.50 -6.66
CA ARG A 58 -12.11 -3.76 -6.14
C ARG A 58 -13.56 -3.67 -5.68
N ALA A 59 -13.94 -2.59 -4.99
CA ALA A 59 -15.32 -2.39 -4.55
C ALA A 59 -16.29 -2.28 -5.73
N ALA A 60 -15.88 -1.63 -6.82
CA ALA A 60 -16.69 -1.49 -8.03
C ALA A 60 -16.80 -2.79 -8.87
N ARG A 61 -15.94 -3.78 -8.61
CA ARG A 61 -15.95 -5.10 -9.29
C ARG A 61 -16.79 -6.15 -8.55
N ARG A 62 -17.40 -5.80 -7.43
CA ARG A 62 -18.30 -6.64 -6.65
C ARG A 62 -19.75 -6.23 -6.89
#